data_AF-A0AA39W7J9-F1
#
_entry.id   AF-A0AA39W7J9-F1
#
_cell.length_a   1.000
_cell.length_b   1.000
_cell.length_c   1.000
_cell.angle_alpha   90.00
_cell.angle_beta   90.00
_cell.angle_gamma   90.00
#
_symmetry.space_group_name_H-M   'P 1'
#
loop_
_entity.id
_entity.type
_entity.pdbx_description
1 polymer ?
#
loop_
_entity_poly.entity_id
_entity_poly.type
_entity_poly.pdbx_seq_one_letter_code
_entity_poly.pdbx_strand_id
1 'polypeptide(L)'
;MLLTDVGKPECYDEAYQGKDASKWELAMKDEMKSLISNQTWELAKLPEGKKALQNKWVFQIKEEHDGSKRYKARLVVKGFQQIEGIDYSEIFSPVVKLTTIRLVLSIVAAKGLYLEQLDVNTAFLHGDLEEEIYMQQLERFAEDGKEELVCRLTKSLYGLKQAP
;
A
#
# COMPACT_ATOMS: atom_id res chain seq x y z
N MET A 1 -18.17 9.21 -14.20
CA MET A 1 -19.41 9.12 -13.40
C MET A 1 -18.98 8.75 -11.99
N LEU A 2 -19.03 9.71 -11.06
CA LEU A 2 -18.56 9.53 -9.68
C LEU A 2 -19.54 8.58 -8.96
N LEU A 3 -19.12 7.33 -8.78
CA LEU A 3 -19.81 6.39 -7.90
C LEU A 3 -19.68 6.93 -6.48
N THR A 4 -20.78 7.48 -5.99
CA THR A 4 -20.93 7.97 -4.63
C THR A 4 -20.64 6.85 -3.64
N ASP A 5 -19.75 7.15 -2.69
CA ASP A 5 -19.27 6.39 -1.53
C ASP A 5 -20.35 5.98 -0.51
N VAL A 6 -21.52 5.57 -0.96
CA VAL A 6 -22.62 5.24 -0.06
C VAL A 6 -22.36 3.86 0.55
N GLY A 7 -21.84 3.83 1.78
CA GLY A 7 -21.72 2.63 2.61
C GLY A 7 -20.30 2.11 2.87
N LYS A 8 -19.25 2.85 2.53
CA LYS A 8 -17.89 2.51 2.94
C LYS A 8 -17.52 3.18 4.28
N PRO A 9 -16.87 2.47 5.20
CA PRO A 9 -16.38 3.08 6.43
C PRO A 9 -15.16 3.96 6.15
N GLU A 10 -15.07 5.11 6.81
CA GLU A 10 -13.92 6.02 6.69
C GLU A 10 -12.79 5.65 7.66
N CYS A 11 -13.12 4.92 8.72
CA CYS A 11 -12.17 4.47 9.73
C CYS A 11 -12.45 3.03 10.20
N TYR A 12 -11.48 2.48 10.93
CA TYR A 12 -11.59 1.13 11.48
C TYR A 12 -12.83 0.97 12.39
N ASP A 13 -13.12 1.95 13.24
CA ASP A 13 -14.23 1.86 14.20
C ASP A 13 -15.60 1.82 13.50
N GLU A 14 -15.77 2.60 12.43
CA GLU A 14 -16.96 2.53 11.59
C GLU A 14 -17.08 1.19 10.85
N ALA A 15 -15.95 0.65 10.39
CA ALA A 15 -15.93 -0.66 9.73
C ALA A 15 -16.34 -1.77 10.70
N TYR A 16 -15.92 -1.66 11.97
CA TYR A 16 -16.16 -2.65 13.01
C TYR A 16 -17.57 -2.59 13.62
N GLN A 17 -18.24 -1.43 13.55
CA GLN A 17 -19.60 -1.24 14.08
C GLN A 17 -20.70 -1.40 13.02
N GLY A 18 -20.35 -1.54 11.74
CA GLY A 18 -21.29 -1.65 10.64
C GLY A 18 -21.94 -3.05 10.49
N LYS A 19 -23.05 -3.12 9.73
CA LYS A 19 -23.71 -4.39 9.39
C LYS A 19 -22.83 -5.37 8.62
N ASP A 20 -21.79 -4.88 7.95
CA ASP A 20 -20.82 -5.66 7.20
C ASP A 20 -19.49 -5.87 7.96
N ALA A 21 -19.46 -5.64 9.27
CA ALA A 21 -18.24 -5.69 10.08
C ALA A 21 -17.41 -6.96 9.89
N SER A 22 -18.05 -8.14 9.88
CA SER A 22 -17.34 -9.41 9.67
C SER A 22 -16.66 -9.51 8.30
N LYS A 23 -17.22 -8.87 7.26
CA LYS A 23 -16.62 -8.85 5.92
C LYS A 23 -15.42 -7.92 5.86
N TRP A 24 -15.52 -6.76 6.52
CA TRP A 24 -14.38 -5.84 6.65
C TRP A 24 -13.25 -6.42 7.50
N GLU A 25 -13.58 -7.11 8.59
CA GLU A 25 -12.61 -7.79 9.43
C GLU A 25 -11.87 -8.88 8.66
N LEU A 26 -12.58 -9.69 7.87
CA LEU A 26 -11.96 -10.70 7.01
C LEU A 26 -11.00 -10.06 6.01
N ALA A 27 -11.42 -8.98 5.35
CA ALA A 27 -10.57 -8.26 4.39
C ALA A 27 -9.31 -7.67 5.05
N MET A 28 -9.41 -7.17 6.28
CA MET A 28 -8.25 -6.68 7.04
C MET A 28 -7.30 -7.81 7.44
N LYS A 29 -7.84 -8.96 7.87
CA LYS A 29 -7.03 -10.15 8.20
C LYS A 29 -6.30 -10.69 6.97
N ASP A 30 -6.97 -10.73 5.83
CA ASP A 30 -6.36 -11.17 4.56
C ASP A 30 -5.21 -10.25 4.14
N GLU A 31 -5.39 -8.93 4.22
CA GLU A 31 -4.33 -7.96 3.95
C GLU A 31 -3.17 -8.13 4.94
N MET A 32 -3.44 -8.22 6.24
CA MET A 32 -2.41 -8.43 7.26
C MET A 32 -1.62 -9.71 7.02
N LYS A 33 -2.29 -10.81 6.68
CA LYS A 33 -1.66 -12.09 6.35
C LYS A 33 -0.75 -11.96 5.13
N SER A 34 -1.18 -11.23 4.10
CA SER A 34 -0.36 -10.94 2.93
C SER A 34 0.90 -10.14 3.30
N LEU A 35 0.76 -9.11 4.12
CA LEU A 35 1.88 -8.26 4.56
C LEU A 35 2.92 -9.03 5.38
N ILE A 36 2.46 -9.89 6.31
CA ILE A 36 3.31 -10.76 7.12
C ILE A 36 4.00 -11.81 6.24
N SER A 37 3.25 -12.47 5.34
CA SER A 37 3.80 -13.47 4.41
C SER A 37 4.86 -12.88 3.49
N ASN A 38 4.74 -11.60 3.14
CA ASN A 38 5.70 -10.89 2.33
C ASN A 38 6.87 -10.31 3.15
N GLN A 39 6.91 -10.53 4.47
CA GLN A 39 7.91 -9.96 5.37
C GLN A 39 8.06 -8.45 5.19
N THR A 40 6.94 -7.72 5.09
CA THR A 40 6.90 -6.29 4.71
C THR A 40 7.57 -5.38 5.74
N TRP A 41 7.66 -5.83 7.00
CA TRP A 41 8.36 -5.13 8.06
C TRP A 41 8.90 -6.10 9.10
N GLU A 42 9.79 -5.57 9.94
CA GLU A 42 10.27 -6.20 11.17
C GLU A 42 10.07 -5.27 12.36
N LEU A 43 9.92 -5.84 13.56
CA LEU A 43 9.80 -5.03 14.77
C LEU A 43 11.18 -4.55 15.24
N ALA A 44 11.32 -3.25 15.41
CA ALA A 44 12.55 -2.60 15.84
C ALA A 44 12.26 -1.49 16.86
N LYS A 45 13.26 -1.12 17.66
CA LYS A 45 13.19 0.11 18.46
C LYS A 45 13.34 1.30 17.53
N LEU A 46 12.56 2.36 17.78
CA LEU A 46 12.69 3.60 17.03
C LEU A 46 14.04 4.26 17.41
N PRO A 47 14.98 4.46 16.47
CA PRO A 47 16.23 5.12 16.78
C PRO A 47 16.02 6.59 17.11
N GLU A 48 16.92 7.14 17.92
CA GLU A 48 16.85 8.54 18.36
C GLU A 48 16.95 9.49 17.17
N GLY A 49 16.05 10.48 17.12
CA GLY A 49 15.97 11.45 16.01
C GLY A 49 15.16 11.00 14.79
N LYS A 50 14.71 9.74 14.70
CA LYS A 50 13.76 9.28 13.67
C LYS A 50 12.32 9.35 14.18
N LYS A 51 11.37 9.48 13.25
CA LYS A 51 9.93 9.53 13.54
C LYS A 51 9.23 8.35 12.89
N ALA A 52 8.39 7.66 13.65
CA ALA A 52 7.50 6.64 13.10
C ALA A 52 6.31 7.29 12.38
N LEU A 53 6.07 6.87 11.14
CA LEU A 53 4.93 7.28 10.34
C LEU A 53 3.65 6.64 10.87
N GLN A 54 2.57 7.41 10.88
CA GLN A 54 1.25 6.87 11.15
C GLN A 54 0.75 6.05 9.95
N ASN A 55 -0.14 5.11 10.21
CA ASN A 55 -0.85 4.36 9.18
C ASN A 55 -2.37 4.58 9.29
N LYS A 56 -3.11 4.11 8.30
CA LYS A 56 -4.58 4.08 8.27
C LYS A 56 -5.09 2.94 7.40
N TRP A 57 -6.30 2.49 7.69
CA TRP A 57 -7.03 1.59 6.78
C TRP A 57 -7.73 2.39 5.69
N VAL A 58 -7.69 1.88 4.47
CA VAL A 58 -8.49 2.36 3.35
C VAL A 58 -9.41 1.23 2.90
N PHE A 59 -10.71 1.51 2.90
CA PHE A 59 -11.74 0.55 2.57
C PHE A 59 -12.32 0.82 1.19
N GLN A 60 -12.51 -0.24 0.41
CA GLN A 60 -13.11 -0.19 -0.91
C GLN A 60 -14.04 -1.38 -1.10
N ILE A 61 -15.23 -1.13 -1.62
CA ILE A 61 -16.12 -2.18 -2.13
C ILE A 61 -15.94 -2.22 -3.64
N LYS A 62 -15.66 -3.40 -4.19
CA LYS A 62 -15.65 -3.65 -5.63
C LYS A 62 -16.86 -4.51 -5.98
N GLU A 63 -17.56 -4.12 -7.03
CA GLU A 63 -18.60 -4.93 -7.64
C GLU A 63 -17.94 -5.81 -8.70
N GLU A 64 -18.13 -7.12 -8.59
CA GLU A 64 -17.62 -8.12 -9.52
C GLU A 64 -18.59 -8.28 -10.71
N HIS A 65 -18.12 -8.87 -11.80
CA HIS A 65 -18.92 -9.04 -13.03
C HIS A 65 -20.20 -9.88 -12.84
N ASP A 66 -20.24 -10.73 -11.82
CA ASP A 66 -21.39 -11.54 -11.44
C ASP A 66 -22.40 -10.80 -10.53
N GLY A 67 -22.15 -9.52 -10.22
CA GLY A 67 -22.96 -8.71 -9.31
C GLY A 67 -22.64 -8.94 -7.82
N SER A 68 -21.66 -9.79 -7.50
CA SER A 68 -21.21 -9.98 -6.12
C SER A 68 -20.37 -8.79 -5.64
N LYS A 69 -20.42 -8.51 -4.32
CA LYS A 69 -19.64 -7.42 -3.71
C LYS A 69 -18.41 -7.99 -3.02
N ARG A 70 -17.23 -7.56 -3.45
CA ARG A 70 -15.96 -7.87 -2.82
C ARG A 70 -15.47 -6.71 -1.96
N TYR A 71 -15.22 -7.01 -0.70
CA TYR A 71 -14.71 -6.05 0.28
C TYR A 71 -13.17 -6.09 0.24
N LYS A 72 -12.55 -4.91 0.14
CA LYS A 72 -11.10 -4.75 0.13
C LYS A 72 -10.69 -3.74 1.20
N ALA A 73 -9.81 -4.17 2.09
CA ALA A 73 -9.16 -3.31 3.06
C ALA A 73 -7.66 -3.26 2.73
N ARG A 74 -7.08 -2.06 2.76
CA ARG A 74 -5.64 -1.87 2.53
C ARG A 74 -5.04 -1.07 3.67
N LEU A 75 -3.86 -1.49 4.11
CA LEU A 75 -3.07 -0.71 5.05
C LEU A 75 -2.25 0.32 4.28
N VAL A 76 -2.40 1.59 4.65
CA VAL A 76 -1.77 2.71 3.96
C VAL A 76 -0.99 3.55 4.97
N VAL A 77 0.26 3.85 4.65
CA VAL A 77 1.10 4.76 5.43
C VAL A 77 0.69 6.20 5.13
N LYS A 78 0.67 7.05 6.14
CA LYS A 78 0.45 8.49 6.00
C LYS A 78 1.74 9.18 5.52
N GLY A 79 2.17 8.92 4.28
CA GLY A 79 3.44 9.43 3.75
C GLY A 79 3.54 10.95 3.60
N PHE A 80 2.45 11.71 3.79
CA PHE A 80 2.55 13.17 3.92
C PHE A 80 3.38 13.61 5.14
N GLN A 81 3.56 12.71 6.13
CA GLN A 81 4.39 12.94 7.29
C GLN A 81 5.90 12.73 7.02
N GLN A 82 6.27 12.26 5.83
CA GLN A 82 7.67 12.05 5.44
C GLN A 82 8.40 13.36 5.17
N ILE A 83 9.64 13.45 5.65
CA ILE A 83 10.53 14.59 5.50
C ILE A 83 11.59 14.29 4.43
N GLU A 84 11.72 15.18 3.45
CA GLU A 84 12.75 15.09 2.40
C GLU A 84 14.15 15.16 3.01
N GLY A 85 15.06 14.29 2.55
CA GLY A 85 16.41 14.15 3.08
C GLY A 85 16.53 13.36 4.39
N ILE A 86 15.41 12.90 4.98
CA ILE A 86 15.39 12.04 6.17
C ILE A 86 14.67 10.71 5.91
N ASP A 87 13.47 10.79 5.33
CA ASP A 87 12.57 9.66 5.09
C ASP A 87 12.44 9.31 3.60
N TYR A 88 12.91 10.19 2.72
CA TYR A 88 13.06 9.96 1.29
C TYR A 88 14.07 10.93 0.71
N SER A 89 14.90 10.45 -0.22
CA SER A 89 15.82 11.29 -1.00
C SER A 89 15.18 11.73 -2.32
N GLU A 90 14.43 10.84 -2.98
CA GLU A 90 13.77 11.09 -4.26
C GLU A 90 12.36 10.48 -4.30
N ILE A 91 11.43 11.10 -5.05
CA ILE A 91 10.01 10.67 -5.20
C ILE A 91 9.85 9.87 -6.50
N PHE A 92 10.79 8.98 -6.82
CA PHE A 92 10.77 8.25 -8.07
C PHE A 92 9.67 7.17 -8.06
N SER A 93 8.45 7.56 -8.45
CA SER A 93 7.55 6.60 -9.09
C SER A 93 8.17 6.28 -10.46
N PRO A 94 8.48 5.00 -10.79
CA PRO A 94 9.08 4.60 -12.06
C PRO A 94 8.06 4.70 -13.20
N VAL A 95 7.50 5.89 -13.42
CA VAL A 95 6.57 6.17 -14.50
C VAL A 95 7.38 6.42 -15.76
N VAL A 96 7.30 5.48 -16.70
CA VAL A 96 7.86 5.68 -18.03
C VAL A 96 7.19 6.89 -18.69
N LYS A 97 8.00 7.83 -19.20
CA LYS A 97 7.50 8.98 -19.95
C LYS A 97 6.77 8.52 -21.21
N LEU A 98 5.67 9.20 -21.55
CA LEU A 98 4.89 8.87 -22.74
C LEU A 98 5.72 8.92 -24.04
N THR A 99 6.76 9.76 -24.09
CA THR A 99 7.72 9.81 -25.21
C THR A 99 8.45 8.49 -25.39
N THR A 100 8.85 7.83 -24.31
CA THR A 100 9.52 6.53 -24.34
C THR A 100 8.56 5.43 -24.80
N ILE A 101 7.31 5.44 -24.31
CA ILE A 101 6.26 4.51 -24.77
C ILE A 101 6.05 4.67 -26.28
N ARG A 102 5.91 5.91 -26.76
CA ARG A 102 5.74 6.20 -28.19
C ARG A 102 6.92 5.72 -29.01
N LEU A 103 8.14 5.94 -28.54
CA LEU A 103 9.35 5.47 -29.22
C LEU A 103 9.35 3.94 -29.36
N VAL A 104 9.05 3.21 -28.28
CA VAL A 104 8.96 1.74 -28.30
C VAL A 104 7.88 1.29 -29.28
N LEU A 105 6.69 1.87 -29.24
CA LEU A 105 5.60 1.58 -30.18
C LEU A 105 6.00 1.86 -31.64
N SER A 106 6.70 2.96 -31.90
CA SER A 106 7.21 3.29 -33.25
C SER A 106 8.21 2.25 -33.74
N ILE A 107 9.11 1.75 -32.88
CA ILE A 107 10.07 0.70 -33.22
C ILE A 107 9.34 -0.62 -33.52
N VAL A 108 8.38 -1.00 -32.67
CA VAL A 108 7.56 -2.20 -32.84
C VAL A 108 6.82 -2.15 -34.18
N ALA A 109 6.14 -1.04 -34.48
CA ALA A 109 5.43 -0.85 -35.74
C ALA A 109 6.36 -0.88 -36.96
N ALA A 110 7.51 -0.18 -36.89
CA ALA A 110 8.47 -0.12 -38.00
C ALA A 110 9.14 -1.48 -38.29
N LYS A 111 9.28 -2.34 -37.28
CA LYS A 111 9.92 -3.66 -37.41
C LYS A 111 8.92 -4.82 -37.53
N GLY A 112 7.61 -4.55 -37.49
CA GLY A 112 6.58 -5.58 -37.51
C GLY A 112 6.65 -6.54 -36.32
N LEU A 113 7.07 -6.05 -35.15
CA LEU A 113 7.20 -6.86 -33.94
C LEU A 113 5.85 -6.99 -33.23
N TYR A 114 5.72 -8.03 -32.40
CA TYR A 114 4.60 -8.18 -31.47
C TYR A 114 4.94 -7.55 -30.13
N LEU A 115 3.95 -6.87 -29.52
CA LEU A 115 4.05 -6.29 -28.19
C LEU A 115 3.06 -6.99 -27.27
N GLU A 116 3.54 -7.46 -26.12
CA GLU A 116 2.73 -8.02 -25.05
C GLU A 116 2.88 -7.15 -23.79
N GLN A 117 1.79 -6.96 -23.06
CA GLN A 117 1.76 -6.20 -21.80
C GLN A 117 1.48 -7.16 -20.64
N LEU A 118 2.30 -7.06 -19.59
CA LEU A 118 2.10 -7.79 -18.35
C LEU A 118 1.74 -6.78 -17.25
N ASP A 119 0.61 -7.00 -16.57
CA ASP A 119 0.23 -6.26 -15.37
C ASP A 119 0.57 -7.11 -14.14
N VAL A 120 1.50 -6.62 -13.32
CA VAL A 120 1.96 -7.33 -12.13
C VAL A 120 1.15 -6.86 -10.92
N ASN A 121 0.37 -7.77 -10.35
CA ASN A 121 -0.28 -7.52 -9.07
C ASN A 121 0.79 -7.26 -8.00
N THR A 122 0.61 -6.22 -7.20
CA THR A 122 1.50 -5.85 -6.08
C THR A 122 2.94 -5.46 -6.47
N ALA A 123 3.15 -4.87 -7.66
CA ALA A 123 4.47 -4.41 -8.11
C ALA A 123 5.22 -3.51 -7.10
N PHE A 124 4.52 -2.75 -6.26
CA PHE A 124 5.11 -1.92 -5.21
C PHE A 124 5.83 -2.74 -4.11
N LEU A 125 5.38 -3.95 -3.79
CA LEU A 125 6.03 -4.82 -2.78
C LEU A 125 7.38 -5.38 -3.25
N HIS A 126 7.75 -5.16 -4.50
CA HIS A 126 9.01 -5.63 -5.10
C HIS A 126 10.05 -4.51 -5.28
N GLY A 127 9.72 -3.26 -4.94
CA GLY A 127 10.72 -2.19 -4.87
C GLY A 127 11.52 -2.30 -3.58
N ASP A 128 12.84 -2.39 -3.70
CA ASP A 128 13.74 -2.28 -2.55
C ASP A 128 13.61 -0.87 -1.95
N LEU A 129 13.47 -0.79 -0.62
CA LEU A 129 13.50 0.47 0.11
C LEU A 129 14.96 0.80 0.42
N GLU A 130 15.53 1.81 -0.26
CA GLU A 130 16.87 2.30 0.05
C GLU A 130 16.91 3.05 1.39
N GLU A 131 15.81 3.70 1.77
CA GLU A 131 15.68 4.43 3.03
C GLU A 131 15.06 3.61 4.17
N GLU A 132 15.60 3.79 5.39
CA GLU A 132 14.99 3.23 6.60
C GLU A 132 13.75 4.01 7.02
N ILE A 133 12.58 3.42 6.75
CA ILE A 133 11.28 3.96 7.11
C ILE A 133 10.69 3.18 8.27
N TYR A 134 10.19 3.91 9.28
CA TYR A 134 9.51 3.35 10.43
C TYR A 134 8.02 3.69 10.37
N MET A 135 7.17 2.72 10.70
CA MET A 135 5.73 2.85 10.80
C MET A 135 5.28 2.45 12.20
N GLN A 136 4.31 3.15 12.78
CA GLN A 136 3.69 2.73 14.03
C GLN A 136 2.98 1.38 13.87
N GLN A 137 2.99 0.55 14.91
CA GLN A 137 2.15 -0.65 14.95
C GLN A 137 0.67 -0.26 14.94
N LEU A 138 -0.20 -1.13 14.42
CA LEU A 138 -1.64 -0.94 14.58
C LEU A 138 -2.06 -1.35 15.99
N GLU A 139 -2.84 -0.50 16.66
CA GLU A 139 -3.30 -0.71 18.06
C GLU A 139 -3.95 -2.07 18.32
N ARG A 140 -4.52 -2.72 17.30
CA ARG A 140 -5.18 -4.04 17.43
C ARG A 140 -4.42 -5.20 16.78
N PHE A 141 -3.24 -4.94 16.23
CA PHE A 141 -2.35 -5.94 15.64
C PHE A 141 -0.92 -5.84 16.17
N ALA A 142 -0.72 -5.04 17.23
CA ALA A 142 0.56 -4.98 17.93
C ALA A 142 0.83 -6.34 18.58
N GLU A 143 2.09 -6.77 18.59
CA GLU A 143 2.47 -7.99 19.30
C GLU A 143 2.41 -7.75 20.82
N ASP A 144 1.73 -8.64 21.55
CA ASP A 144 1.62 -8.58 23.01
C ASP A 144 3.00 -8.45 23.66
N GLY A 145 3.18 -7.41 24.48
CA GLY A 145 4.44 -7.12 25.17
C GLY A 145 5.52 -6.41 24.33
N LYS A 146 5.21 -6.03 23.07
CA LYS A 146 6.09 -5.26 22.19
C LYS A 146 5.46 -3.96 21.70
N GLU A 147 4.49 -3.43 22.42
CA GLU A 147 3.71 -2.23 22.06
C GLU A 147 4.59 -0.99 21.82
N GLU A 148 5.73 -0.88 22.50
CA GLU A 148 6.69 0.22 22.35
C GLU A 148 7.56 0.12 21.08
N LEU A 149 7.55 -1.02 20.39
CA LEU A 149 8.30 -1.21 19.15
C LEU A 149 7.58 -0.57 17.95
N VAL A 150 8.33 -0.33 16.90
CA VAL A 150 7.82 0.18 15.61
C VAL A 150 8.12 -0.82 14.50
N CYS A 151 7.33 -0.78 13.44
CA CYS A 151 7.55 -1.57 12.24
C CYS A 151 8.62 -0.87 11.38
N ARG A 152 9.83 -1.44 11.28
CA ARG A 152 10.82 -1.04 10.28
C ARG A 152 10.42 -1.67 8.95
N LEU A 153 10.07 -0.86 7.97
CA LEU A 153 9.64 -1.34 6.66
C LEU A 153 10.85 -1.88 5.88
N THR A 154 10.71 -3.10 5.38
CA THR A 154 11.69 -3.76 4.50
C THR A 154 11.24 -3.71 3.04
N LYS A 155 9.94 -3.44 2.82
CA LYS A 155 9.31 -3.31 1.49
C LYS A 155 8.42 -2.08 1.45
N SER A 156 8.27 -1.50 0.27
CA SER A 156 7.42 -0.31 0.11
C SER A 156 5.95 -0.63 0.43
N LEU A 157 5.28 0.31 1.08
CA LEU A 157 3.85 0.25 1.40
C LEU A 157 3.08 1.36 0.69
N TYR A 158 1.77 1.16 0.51
CA TYR A 158 0.89 2.17 -0.03
C TYR A 158 0.99 3.49 0.74
N GLY A 159 0.97 4.60 0.02
CA GLY A 159 0.92 5.94 0.61
C GLY A 159 2.26 6.52 1.02
N LEU A 160 3.37 5.78 0.87
CA LEU A 160 4.71 6.37 0.88
C LEU A 160 4.88 7.27 -0.35
N LYS A 161 5.61 8.38 -0.21
CA LYS A 161 5.91 9.29 -1.32
C LYS A 161 6.70 8.62 -2.46
N GLN A 162 7.49 7.61 -2.11
CA GLN A 162 8.35 6.88 -3.05
C GLN A 162 7.66 5.64 -3.63
N ALA A 163 6.47 5.29 -3.13
CA ALA A 163 5.72 4.18 -3.68
C ALA A 163 5.15 4.59 -5.07
N PRO A 164 5.17 3.70 -6.08
CA PRO A 164 4.73 4.00 -7.44
C PRO A 164 3.32 4.56 -7.57
#